data_AF-A0A2N2JGW2-F1
#
_entry.id   AF-A0A2N2JGW2-F1
#
_cell.length_a   1.000
_cell.length_b   1.000
_cell.length_c   1.000
_cell.angle_alpha   90.00
_cell.angle_beta   90.00
_cell.angle_gamma   90.00
#
_symmetry.space_group_name_H-M   'P 1'
#
loop_
_entity.id
_entity.type
_entity.pdbx_description
1 polymer ?
#
loop_
_entity_poly.entity_id
_entity_poly.type
_entity_poly.pdbx_seq_one_letter_code
_entity_poly.pdbx_strand_id
1 'polypeptide(L)'
;MLLAERPDGVGRILGLVDQDLFIPVLTYVFGEAQLGGTVAVASTFRLREPWAAGGATSAVLEARLVKTALHELGHTFGLRHCLHPRCVMTSAAGLEMLDEKVPAFCLACQGQLRAERIGA
;
A
#
# COMPACT_ATOMS: atom_id res chain seq x y z
N MET A 1 14.90 15.04 -4.60
CA MET A 1 13.47 14.66 -4.34
C MET A 1 13.23 13.38 -5.11
N LEU A 2 12.78 12.28 -4.48
CA LEU A 2 12.71 10.94 -5.14
C LEU A 2 12.01 10.93 -6.51
N LEU A 3 10.99 11.79 -6.68
CA LEU A 3 10.30 12.01 -7.96
C LEU A 3 11.19 12.60 -9.06
N ALA A 4 12.07 13.53 -8.73
CA ALA A 4 12.97 14.21 -9.67
C ALA A 4 14.18 13.35 -10.08
N GLU A 5 14.46 12.29 -9.32
CA GLU A 5 15.62 11.41 -9.49
C GLU A 5 15.20 9.98 -9.91
N ARG A 6 13.98 9.82 -10.42
CA ARG A 6 13.48 8.51 -10.87
C ARG A 6 14.39 7.98 -11.99
N PRO A 7 15.03 6.80 -11.84
CA PRO A 7 15.87 6.25 -12.88
C PRO A 7 15.07 5.94 -14.15
N ASP A 8 15.73 6.04 -15.30
CA ASP A 8 15.13 5.67 -16.58
C ASP A 8 14.66 4.20 -16.57
N GLY A 9 13.50 3.95 -17.19
CA GLY A 9 12.89 2.62 -17.22
C GLY A 9 12.17 2.21 -15.93
N VAL A 10 12.20 3.01 -14.85
CA VAL A 10 11.44 2.73 -13.63
C VAL A 10 9.99 3.21 -13.78
N GLY A 11 9.07 2.25 -13.83
CA GLY A 11 7.63 2.52 -13.94
C GLY A 11 7.05 3.21 -12.71
N ARG A 12 7.39 2.74 -11.50
CA ARG A 12 6.88 3.22 -10.21
C ARG A 12 7.96 3.17 -9.12
N ILE A 13 7.89 4.10 -8.15
CA ILE A 13 8.73 4.10 -6.94
C ILE A 13 7.82 3.92 -5.72
N LEU A 14 8.22 3.03 -4.81
CA LEU A 14 7.65 2.92 -3.48
C LEU A 14 8.71 3.32 -2.45
N GLY A 15 8.48 4.42 -1.75
CA GLY A 15 9.27 4.80 -0.58
C GLY A 15 8.89 3.94 0.62
N LEU A 16 9.88 3.43 1.34
CA LEU A 16 9.67 2.74 2.61
C LEU A 16 10.26 3.58 3.73
N VAL A 17 9.44 3.86 4.75
CA VAL A 17 9.84 4.64 5.92
C VAL A 17 9.51 3.91 7.21
N ASP A 18 10.12 4.33 8.31
CA ASP A 18 9.86 3.86 9.66
C ASP A 18 9.30 4.96 10.57
N GLN A 19 8.99 6.15 10.03
CA GLN A 19 8.26 7.23 10.70
C GLN A 19 6.74 7.02 10.58
N ASP A 20 5.99 7.47 11.59
CA ASP A 20 4.54 7.52 11.50
C ASP A 20 4.10 8.50 10.39
N LEU A 21 3.03 8.15 9.69
CA LEU A 21 2.50 8.94 8.59
C LEU A 21 1.09 9.40 8.91
N PHE A 22 0.74 10.60 8.50
CA PHE A 22 -0.61 11.15 8.59
C PHE A 22 -0.89 12.05 7.38
N ILE A 23 -2.17 12.26 7.12
CA ILE A 23 -2.66 13.27 6.18
C ILE A 23 -3.62 14.20 6.93
N PRO A 24 -3.91 15.43 6.45
CA PRO A 24 -4.73 16.39 7.20
C PRO A 24 -6.10 15.88 7.66
N VAL A 25 -6.64 14.84 7.03
CA VAL A 25 -7.97 14.28 7.30
C VAL A 25 -7.93 13.06 8.23
N LEU A 26 -6.81 12.33 8.29
CA LEU A 26 -6.70 11.07 9.03
C LEU A 26 -5.58 11.17 10.07
N THR A 27 -5.86 10.70 11.28
CA THR A 27 -4.90 10.73 12.40
C THR A 27 -3.65 9.91 12.13
N TYR A 28 -3.74 8.92 11.24
CA TYR A 28 -2.59 8.21 10.67
C TYR A 28 -2.97 7.52 9.35
N VAL A 29 -1.96 7.08 8.61
CA VAL A 29 -2.08 6.17 7.46
C VAL A 29 -0.95 5.14 7.47
N PHE A 30 -1.19 3.95 6.87
CA PHE A 30 -0.12 2.97 6.67
C PHE A 30 0.76 3.31 5.45
N GLY A 31 0.21 4.05 4.50
CA GLY A 31 0.86 4.51 3.28
C GLY A 31 0.01 5.58 2.59
N GLU A 32 0.55 6.16 1.54
CA GLU A 32 -0.14 7.12 0.68
C GLU A 32 0.44 7.02 -0.74
N ALA A 33 -0.39 7.25 -1.75
CA ALA A 33 -0.01 7.14 -3.13
C ALA A 33 -0.62 8.21 -4.02
N GLN A 34 0.12 8.59 -5.05
CA GLN A 34 -0.45 9.37 -6.15
C GLN A 34 -1.39 8.47 -6.96
N LEU A 35 -2.69 8.79 -6.99
CA LEU A 35 -3.65 8.06 -7.82
C LEU A 35 -3.30 8.23 -9.31
N GLY A 36 -2.95 7.12 -9.97
CA GLY A 36 -2.47 7.10 -11.37
C GLY A 36 -1.09 7.74 -11.57
N GLY A 37 -0.41 8.15 -10.49
CA GLY A 37 0.93 8.74 -10.55
C GLY A 37 2.04 7.69 -10.54
N THR A 38 3.25 8.10 -10.20
CA THR A 38 4.43 7.22 -10.25
C THR A 38 5.01 6.88 -8.89
N VAL A 39 4.50 7.50 -7.82
CA VAL A 39 5.10 7.40 -6.49
C VAL A 39 4.07 7.08 -5.42
N ALA A 40 4.51 6.22 -4.51
CA ALA A 40 3.84 5.84 -3.28
C ALA A 40 4.82 5.83 -2.12
N VAL A 41 4.31 5.88 -0.90
CA VAL A 41 5.07 5.65 0.35
C VAL A 41 4.31 4.68 1.23
N ALA A 42 5.02 3.78 1.90
CA ALA A 42 4.49 2.92 2.96
C ALA A 42 5.37 3.01 4.21
N SER A 43 4.74 3.01 5.38
CA SER A 43 5.42 3.07 6.66
C SER A 43 5.36 1.74 7.41
N THR A 44 6.48 1.35 8.00
CA THR A 44 6.53 0.20 8.92
C THR A 44 6.18 0.57 10.36
N PHE A 45 6.04 1.86 10.70
CA PHE A 45 5.90 2.35 12.08
C PHE A 45 4.74 1.66 12.82
N ARG A 46 3.53 1.75 12.26
CA ARG A 46 2.32 1.13 12.83
C ARG A 46 2.14 -0.34 12.46
N LEU A 47 2.84 -0.83 11.43
CA LEU A 47 2.77 -2.25 11.04
C LEU A 47 3.44 -3.17 12.07
N ARG A 48 4.29 -2.61 12.94
CA ARG A 48 4.98 -3.30 14.04
C ARG A 48 4.12 -3.48 15.29
N GLU A 49 2.94 -2.84 15.36
CA GLU A 49 2.05 -2.96 16.51
C GLU A 49 1.39 -4.35 16.61
N PRO A 50 0.94 -4.80 17.80
CA PRO A 50 1.11 -4.15 19.10
C PRO A 50 2.54 -4.30 19.62
N TRP A 51 3.11 -3.23 20.17
CA TRP A 51 4.49 -3.23 20.70
C TRP A 51 4.66 -4.04 22.02
N ALA A 52 3.58 -4.63 22.55
CA ALA A 52 3.62 -5.44 23.75
C ALA A 52 4.33 -6.79 23.50
N ALA A 53 5.05 -7.27 24.51
CA ALA A 53 5.74 -8.58 24.58
C ALA A 53 6.48 -9.04 23.30
N GLY A 54 7.00 -8.11 22.49
CA GLY A 54 7.86 -8.42 21.34
C GLY A 54 7.49 -7.73 20.02
N GLY A 55 6.37 -7.02 19.92
CA GLY A 55 5.96 -6.43 18.63
C GLY A 55 5.43 -7.48 17.65
N ALA A 56 5.10 -7.04 16.43
CA ALA A 56 4.90 -7.95 15.32
C ALA A 56 6.17 -8.79 15.07
N THR A 57 6.02 -10.09 14.90
CA THR A 57 7.12 -10.94 14.42
C THR A 57 7.56 -10.49 13.02
N SER A 58 8.79 -10.81 12.61
CA SER A 58 9.28 -10.46 11.26
C SER A 58 8.33 -10.93 10.15
N ALA A 59 7.74 -12.12 10.29
CA ALA A 59 6.78 -12.66 9.33
C ALA A 59 5.46 -11.87 9.28
N VAL A 60 4.95 -11.42 10.43
CA VAL A 60 3.73 -10.59 10.49
C VAL A 60 4.00 -9.20 9.90
N LEU A 61 5.14 -8.59 10.24
CA LEU A 61 5.55 -7.31 9.68
C LEU A 61 5.69 -7.38 8.15
N GLU A 62 6.35 -8.41 7.64
CA GLU A 62 6.52 -8.63 6.21
C GLU A 62 5.16 -8.81 5.52
N ALA A 63 4.27 -9.64 6.06
CA ALA A 63 2.94 -9.86 5.50
C ALA A 63 2.12 -8.56 5.42
N ARG A 64 2.17 -7.73 6.47
CA ARG A 64 1.49 -6.43 6.51
C ARG A 64 2.11 -5.43 5.54
N LEU A 65 3.43 -5.39 5.46
CA LEU A 65 4.14 -4.50 4.54
C LEU A 65 3.85 -4.86 3.09
N VAL A 66 3.83 -6.15 2.73
CA VAL A 66 3.46 -6.60 1.38
C VAL A 66 2.04 -6.15 1.03
N LYS A 67 1.06 -6.33 1.93
CA LYS A 67 -0.32 -5.89 1.69
C LYS A 67 -0.42 -4.37 1.51
N THR A 68 0.30 -3.60 2.31
CA THR A 68 0.33 -2.14 2.23
C THR A 68 1.00 -1.69 0.93
N ALA A 69 2.18 -2.22 0.62
CA ALA A 69 2.92 -1.93 -0.61
C ALA A 69 2.09 -2.21 -1.87
N LEU A 70 1.40 -3.35 -1.92
CA LEU A 70 0.51 -3.70 -3.03
C LEU A 70 -0.68 -2.75 -3.15
N HIS A 71 -1.25 -2.31 -2.03
CA HIS A 71 -2.33 -1.34 -2.00
C HIS A 71 -1.90 0.00 -2.59
N GLU A 72 -0.80 0.56 -2.09
CA GLU A 72 -0.29 1.86 -2.53
C GLU A 72 0.18 1.81 -3.99
N LEU A 73 0.88 0.76 -4.39
CA LEU A 73 1.22 0.56 -5.80
C LEU A 73 -0.02 0.42 -6.67
N GLY A 74 -1.07 -0.26 -6.20
CA GLY A 74 -2.36 -0.33 -6.88
C GLY A 74 -2.94 1.06 -7.18
N HIS A 75 -2.87 1.98 -6.23
CA HIS A 75 -3.25 3.38 -6.44
C HIS A 75 -2.38 4.06 -7.52
N THR A 76 -1.07 3.81 -7.58
CA THR A 76 -0.23 4.33 -8.67
C THR A 76 -0.58 3.77 -10.05
N PHE A 77 -1.33 2.67 -10.13
CA PHE A 77 -1.92 2.14 -11.36
C PHE A 77 -3.39 2.57 -11.54
N GLY A 78 -3.85 3.62 -10.85
CA GLY A 78 -5.18 4.18 -11.04
C GLY A 78 -6.30 3.42 -10.32
N LEU A 79 -6.01 2.33 -9.60
CA LEU A 79 -7.02 1.63 -8.82
C LEU A 79 -7.51 2.51 -7.68
N ARG A 80 -8.82 2.54 -7.45
CA ARG A 80 -9.44 3.13 -6.26
C ARG A 80 -9.73 2.04 -5.23
N HIS A 81 -10.18 2.44 -4.05
CA HIS A 81 -10.59 1.50 -3.02
C HIS A 81 -11.63 0.50 -3.54
N CYS A 82 -11.47 -0.76 -3.15
CA CYS A 82 -12.35 -1.85 -3.51
C CYS A 82 -13.33 -2.17 -2.37
N LEU A 83 -14.54 -2.60 -2.73
CA LEU A 83 -15.55 -3.06 -1.76
C LEU A 83 -15.43 -4.55 -1.42
N HIS A 84 -14.58 -5.32 -2.12
CA HIS A 84 -14.40 -6.74 -1.86
C HIS A 84 -13.53 -6.93 -0.60
N PRO A 85 -14.05 -7.45 0.52
CA PRO A 85 -13.42 -7.32 1.85
C PRO A 85 -11.99 -7.88 1.91
N ARG A 86 -11.69 -8.94 1.17
CA ARG A 86 -10.36 -9.56 1.17
C ARG A 86 -9.38 -8.98 0.15
N CYS A 87 -9.82 -8.09 -0.73
CA CYS A 87 -8.97 -7.51 -1.77
C CYS A 87 -7.88 -6.64 -1.14
N VAL A 88 -6.68 -6.68 -1.72
CA VAL A 88 -5.59 -5.80 -1.28
C VAL A 88 -5.92 -4.31 -1.45
N MET A 89 -6.83 -3.96 -2.36
CA MET A 89 -7.33 -2.58 -2.57
C MET A 89 -8.43 -2.14 -1.60
N THR A 90 -8.87 -2.98 -0.66
CA THR A 90 -9.81 -2.56 0.38
C THR A 90 -9.11 -1.65 1.37
N SER A 91 -9.74 -0.52 1.72
CA SER A 91 -9.23 0.40 2.72
C SER A 91 -9.21 -0.26 4.10
N ALA A 92 -8.13 -0.06 4.85
CA ALA A 92 -7.97 -0.60 6.19
C ALA A 92 -7.78 0.54 7.18
N ALA A 93 -8.72 0.72 8.11
CA ALA A 93 -8.66 1.75 9.14
C ALA A 93 -7.84 1.33 10.38
N GLY A 94 -7.25 0.13 10.36
CA GLY A 94 -6.47 -0.44 11.44
C GLY A 94 -5.88 -1.80 11.08
N LEU A 95 -5.07 -2.35 11.97
CA LEU A 95 -4.33 -3.60 11.73
C LEU A 95 -5.25 -4.82 11.56
N GLU A 96 -6.38 -4.87 12.27
CA GLU A 96 -7.34 -5.97 12.17
C GLU A 96 -7.85 -6.11 10.73
N MET A 97 -8.32 -5.01 10.14
CA MET A 97 -8.75 -4.96 8.74
C MET A 97 -7.60 -5.24 7.77
N LEU A 98 -6.38 -4.76 8.07
CA LEU A 98 -5.21 -5.06 7.25
C LEU A 98 -4.86 -6.56 7.26
N ASP A 99 -5.02 -7.20 8.41
CA ASP A 99 -4.71 -8.62 8.61
C ASP A 99 -5.73 -9.53 7.92
N GLU A 100 -7.00 -9.12 7.84
CA GLU A 100 -8.07 -9.84 7.11
C GLU A 100 -7.87 -9.88 5.58
N LYS A 101 -7.19 -8.89 5.02
CA LYS A 101 -6.91 -8.83 3.57
C LYS A 101 -5.98 -9.95 3.14
N VAL A 102 -6.13 -10.43 1.90
CA VAL A 102 -5.10 -11.26 1.25
C VAL A 102 -4.15 -10.38 0.44
N PRO A 103 -2.89 -10.78 0.23
CA PRO A 103 -1.92 -10.03 -0.59
C PRO A 103 -2.19 -10.23 -2.09
N ALA A 104 -3.45 -10.03 -2.53
CA ALA A 104 -3.88 -10.24 -3.89
C ALA A 104 -4.99 -9.27 -4.30
N PHE A 105 -4.97 -8.87 -5.58
CA PHE A 105 -6.06 -8.15 -6.23
C PHE A 105 -7.21 -9.12 -6.54
N CYS A 106 -8.46 -8.71 -6.32
CA CYS A 106 -9.62 -9.46 -6.79
C CYS A 106 -9.71 -9.43 -8.33
N LEU A 107 -10.55 -10.29 -8.92
CA LEU A 107 -10.68 -10.40 -10.38
C LEU A 107 -10.99 -9.05 -11.06
N ALA A 108 -11.82 -8.20 -10.43
CA ALA A 108 -12.15 -6.88 -10.96
C ALA A 108 -10.92 -5.95 -11.00
N CYS A 109 -10.17 -5.84 -9.90
CA CYS A 109 -8.94 -5.04 -9.85
C CYS A 109 -7.87 -5.59 -10.80
N GLN A 110 -7.75 -6.91 -10.94
CA GLN A 110 -6.85 -7.52 -11.94
C GLN A 110 -7.24 -7.13 -13.37
N GLY A 111 -8.53 -7.10 -13.68
CA GLY A 111 -9.05 -6.63 -14.97
C GLY A 111 -8.65 -5.19 -15.26
N GLN A 112 -8.81 -4.29 -14.28
CA GLN A 112 -8.41 -2.89 -14.38
C GLN A 112 -6.89 -2.73 -14.59
N LEU A 113 -6.06 -3.45 -13.82
CA LEU A 113 -4.59 -3.41 -13.98
C LEU A 113 -4.12 -3.86 -15.36
N ARG A 114 -4.81 -4.85 -15.96
CA ARG A 114 -4.48 -5.30 -17.32
C ARG A 114 -4.84 -4.26 -18.37
N ALA A 115 -5.93 -3.53 -18.19
CA ALA A 115 -6.32 -2.45 -19.08
C ALA A 115 -5.32 -1.27 -19.02
N GLU A 116 -4.85 -0.92 -17.82
CA GLU A 116 -3.85 0.14 -17.62
C GLU A 116 -2.50 -0.17 -18.30
N ARG A 117 -2.10 -1.45 -18.35
CA ARG A 117 -0.89 -1.88 -19.07
C ARG A 117 -0.96 -1.71 -20.60
N ILE A 118 -2.15 -1.51 -21.16
CA ILE A 118 -2.35 -1.32 -22.60
C ILE A 118 -2.20 0.17 -22.98
N GLY A 119 -2.18 1.08 -22.00
CA GLY A 119 -2.03 2.53 -22.21
C GLY A 119 -0.67 3.12 -21.79
N ALA A 120 0.27 2.30 -21.32
CA ALA A 120 1.58 2.72 -20.80
C ALA A 120 2.74 2.40 -21.76
#